data_AF-A0A645ED59-F1
#
_entry.id   AF-A0A645ED59-F1
#
_cell.length_a   1.000
_cell.length_b   1.000
_cell.length_c   1.000
_cell.angle_alpha   90.00
_cell.angle_beta   90.00
_cell.angle_gamma   90.00
#
_symmetry.space_group_name_H-M   'P 1'
#
loop_
_entity.id
_entity.type
_entity.pdbx_description
1 polymer ?
#
loop_
_entity_poly.entity_id
_entity_poly.type
_entity_poly.pdbx_seq_one_letter_code
_entity_poly.pdbx_strand_id
1 'polypeptide(L)'
;MKPFVPGMLNVLLAEALPYENALRRQAGMEELKEAPKVTAASMEEEIDYRPVLLRIALPYGLAADFCRAAENNAMMDDFRAKYVTALWESQQAKSETIQDLY
;
A
#
# COMPACT_ATOMS: atom_id res chain seq x y z
N MET A 1 9.08 3.14 -24.12
CA MET A 1 8.04 2.95 -23.07
C MET A 1 8.64 2.02 -22.03
N LYS A 2 8.85 2.48 -20.78
CA LYS A 2 9.43 1.64 -19.73
C LYS A 2 8.36 0.60 -19.35
N PRO A 3 8.64 -0.71 -19.35
CA PRO A 3 7.64 -1.69 -18.97
C PRO A 3 7.17 -1.40 -17.54
N PHE A 4 5.89 -1.65 -17.27
CA PHE A 4 5.37 -1.75 -15.90
C PHE A 4 6.36 -2.59 -15.08
N VAL A 5 6.78 -2.10 -13.91
CA VAL A 5 7.87 -2.70 -13.15
C VAL A 5 7.30 -3.48 -11.97
N PRO A 6 7.02 -4.79 -12.10
CA PRO A 6 6.64 -5.64 -10.98
C PRO A 6 7.58 -5.49 -9.78
N GLY A 7 8.86 -5.20 -10.03
CA GLY A 7 9.86 -4.97 -9.01
C GLY A 7 9.50 -3.88 -8.01
N MET A 8 9.10 -2.68 -8.47
CA MET A 8 8.75 -1.59 -7.55
C MET A 8 7.44 -1.87 -6.82
N LEU A 9 6.46 -2.44 -7.51
CA LEU A 9 5.20 -2.84 -6.89
C LEU A 9 5.44 -3.85 -5.76
N ASN A 10 6.33 -4.83 -5.96
CA ASN A 10 6.70 -5.81 -4.94
C ASN A 10 7.38 -5.17 -3.72
N VAL A 11 8.20 -4.12 -3.92
CA VAL A 11 8.78 -3.35 -2.81
C VAL A 11 7.69 -2.66 -2.01
N LEU A 12 6.76 -1.96 -2.68
CA LEU A 12 5.67 -1.24 -2.00
C LEU A 12 4.72 -2.19 -1.27
N LEU A 13 4.47 -3.39 -1.81
CA LEU A 13 3.69 -4.43 -1.15
C LEU A 13 4.41 -4.94 0.09
N ALA A 14 5.71 -5.19 0.01
CA ALA A 14 6.51 -5.59 1.17
C ALA A 14 6.52 -4.52 2.28
N GLU A 15 6.64 -3.24 1.91
CA GLU A 15 6.57 -2.12 2.86
C GLU A 15 5.19 -1.99 3.53
N ALA A 16 4.12 -2.33 2.81
CA ALA A 16 2.75 -2.26 3.30
C ALA A 16 2.32 -3.47 4.15
N LEU A 17 3.08 -4.59 4.15
CA LEU A 17 2.75 -5.81 4.90
C LEU A 17 2.46 -5.60 6.39
N PRO A 18 3.24 -4.82 7.16
CA PRO A 18 2.95 -4.59 8.57
C PRO A 18 1.61 -3.87 8.78
N TYR A 19 1.23 -3.00 7.83
CA TYR A 19 -0.03 -2.28 7.87
C TYR A 19 -1.20 -3.20 7.55
N GLU A 20 -1.06 -4.06 6.52
CA GLU A 20 -2.04 -5.09 6.20
C GLU A 20 -2.25 -6.06 7.37
N ASN A 21 -1.17 -6.51 8.03
CA ASN A 21 -1.28 -7.42 9.16
C ASN A 21 -1.91 -6.76 10.40
N ALA A 22 -1.62 -5.48 10.67
CA ALA A 22 -2.33 -4.74 11.72
C ALA A 22 -3.83 -4.66 11.42
N LEU A 23 -4.17 -4.38 10.16
CA LEU A 23 -5.53 -4.33 9.65
C LEU A 23 -6.25 -5.69 9.77
N ARG A 24 -5.57 -6.80 9.46
CA ARG A 24 -6.07 -8.18 9.61
C ARG A 24 -6.29 -8.54 11.07
N ARG A 25 -5.35 -8.20 11.96
CA ARG A 25 -5.45 -8.41 13.41
C ARG A 25 -6.68 -7.70 14.00
N GLN A 26 -6.91 -6.45 13.62
CA GLN A 26 -8.12 -5.70 14.03
C GLN A 26 -9.42 -6.36 13.56
N ALA A 27 -9.39 -7.06 12.42
CA ALA A 27 -10.56 -7.74 11.87
C ALA A 27 -10.68 -9.22 12.30
N GLY A 28 -9.80 -9.71 13.20
CA GLY A 28 -9.78 -11.11 13.61
C GLY A 28 -9.39 -12.09 12.50
N MET A 29 -8.69 -11.61 11.46
CA MET A 29 -8.21 -12.42 10.34
C MET A 29 -6.78 -12.93 10.59
N GLU A 30 -6.42 -14.04 9.93
CA GLU A 30 -5.05 -14.54 9.95
C GLU A 30 -4.08 -13.57 9.25
N GLU A 31 -2.95 -13.29 9.90
CA GLU A 31 -1.87 -12.46 9.36
C GLU A 31 -1.17 -13.16 8.19
N LEU A 32 -0.77 -12.39 7.19
CA LEU A 32 0.04 -12.88 6.09
C LEU A 32 1.49 -13.08 6.57
N LYS A 33 2.05 -14.25 6.23
CA LYS A 33 3.46 -14.57 6.54
C LYS A 33 4.44 -13.81 5.65
N GLU A 34 4.02 -13.53 4.41
CA GLU A 34 4.81 -12.79 3.43
C GLU A 34 3.92 -11.88 2.60
N ALA A 35 4.52 -10.84 2.02
CA ALA A 35 3.81 -9.98 1.09
C ALA A 35 3.57 -10.72 -0.23
N PRO A 36 2.41 -10.49 -0.90
CA PRO A 36 2.14 -11.03 -2.22
C PRO A 36 3.18 -10.51 -3.21
N LYS A 37 3.60 -11.40 -4.12
CA LYS A 37 4.56 -11.08 -5.18
C LYS A 37 3.86 -11.04 -6.52
N VAL A 38 3.88 -9.88 -7.14
CA VAL A 38 3.42 -9.67 -8.51
C VAL A 38 4.52 -10.11 -9.47
N THR A 39 4.17 -11.00 -10.38
CA THR A 39 4.99 -11.49 -11.48
C THR A 39 4.30 -11.16 -12.79
N ALA A 40 4.96 -11.35 -13.93
CA ALA A 40 4.32 -11.19 -15.23
C ALA A 40 3.11 -12.13 -15.41
N ALA A 41 3.14 -13.33 -14.81
CA ALA A 41 2.07 -14.30 -14.89
C ALA A 41 0.87 -13.97 -13.98
N SER A 42 1.11 -13.26 -12.87
CA SER A 42 0.09 -12.91 -11.87
C SER A 42 -0.40 -11.47 -11.97
N MET A 43 -0.21 -10.80 -13.11
CA MET A 43 -0.60 -9.38 -13.29
C MET A 43 -2.12 -9.16 -13.28
N GLU A 44 -2.89 -10.18 -13.64
CA GLU A 44 -4.36 -10.13 -13.66
C GLU A 44 -5.00 -10.71 -12.39
N GLU A 45 -4.17 -11.25 -11.48
CA GLU A 45 -4.64 -11.83 -10.23
C GLU A 45 -4.92 -10.74 -9.19
N GLU A 46 -5.91 -11.00 -8.32
CA GLU A 46 -6.18 -10.11 -7.20
C GLU A 46 -5.05 -10.17 -6.17
N ILE A 47 -4.64 -8.99 -5.70
CA ILE A 47 -3.67 -8.86 -4.61
C ILE A 47 -4.43 -8.99 -3.29
N ASP A 48 -4.04 -9.96 -2.46
CA ASP A 48 -4.70 -10.29 -1.17
C ASP A 48 -4.42 -9.25 -0.04
N TYR A 49 -4.58 -7.97 -0.36
CA TYR A 49 -4.45 -6.83 0.55
C TYR A 49 -5.77 -6.09 0.63
N ARG A 50 -6.01 -5.41 1.75
CA ARG A 50 -7.24 -4.63 1.91
C ARG A 50 -7.31 -3.48 0.90
N PRO A 51 -8.50 -3.19 0.34
CA PRO A 51 -8.68 -2.15 -0.67
C PRO A 51 -8.19 -0.77 -0.25
N VAL A 52 -8.24 -0.45 1.04
CA VAL A 52 -7.75 0.83 1.59
C VAL A 52 -6.26 1.03 1.35
N LEU A 53 -5.44 -0.03 1.44
CA LEU A 53 -4.01 0.03 1.15
C LEU A 53 -3.75 0.07 -0.36
N LEU A 54 -4.48 -0.75 -1.11
CA LEU A 54 -4.33 -0.89 -2.57
C LEU A 54 -4.76 0.37 -3.34
N ARG A 55 -5.84 1.03 -2.92
CA ARG A 55 -6.46 2.13 -3.68
C ARG A 55 -6.02 3.52 -3.23
N ILE A 56 -5.47 3.66 -2.03
CA ILE A 56 -5.09 4.96 -1.46
C ILE A 56 -3.57 5.07 -1.37
N ALA A 57 -2.92 4.18 -0.63
CA ALA A 57 -1.48 4.29 -0.38
C ALA A 57 -0.66 3.94 -1.62
N LEU A 58 -0.86 2.74 -2.19
CA LEU A 58 -0.04 2.23 -3.29
C LEU A 58 0.11 3.16 -4.52
N PRO A 59 -0.94 3.88 -4.97
CA PRO A 59 -0.80 4.87 -6.03
C PRO A 59 0.23 5.98 -5.74
N TYR A 60 0.33 6.45 -4.49
CA TYR A 60 1.32 7.45 -4.11
C TYR A 60 2.74 6.88 -4.15
N GLY A 61 2.94 5.65 -3.68
CA GLY A 61 4.24 4.98 -3.76
C GLY A 61 4.70 4.79 -5.21
N LEU A 62 3.77 4.41 -6.10
CA LEU A 62 4.07 4.28 -7.52
C LEU A 62 4.37 5.63 -8.17
N ALA A 63 3.63 6.68 -7.83
CA ALA A 63 3.87 8.05 -8.31
C ALA A 63 5.26 8.56 -7.91
N ALA A 64 5.70 8.28 -6.67
CA ALA A 64 7.05 8.64 -6.22
C ALA A 64 8.15 7.99 -7.08
N ASP A 65 7.99 6.71 -7.47
CA ASP A 65 8.95 6.05 -8.36
C ASP A 65 8.96 6.65 -9.78
N PHE A 66 7.79 7.04 -10.31
CA PHE A 66 7.71 7.76 -11.57
C PHE A 66 8.43 9.12 -11.49
N CYS A 67 8.25 9.87 -10.41
CA CYS A 67 8.94 11.15 -10.20
C CYS A 67 10.46 10.96 -10.05
N ARG A 68 10.88 9.90 -9.36
CA ARG A 68 12.30 9.52 -9.25
C ARG A 68 12.91 9.25 -10.63
N ALA A 69 12.20 8.55 -11.49
CA ALA A 69 12.65 8.27 -12.86
C ALA A 69 12.72 9.52 -13.75
N ALA A 70 11.99 10.58 -13.40
CA ALA A 70 11.99 11.89 -14.06
C ALA A 70 12.93 12.92 -13.39
N GLU A 71 13.75 12.49 -12.43
CA GLU A 71 14.69 13.33 -11.65
C GLU A 71 14.00 14.52 -10.94
N ASN A 72 12.70 14.40 -10.64
CA ASN A 72 11.96 15.41 -9.91
C ASN A 72 11.90 15.06 -8.42
N ASN A 73 12.98 15.40 -7.71
CA ASN A 73 13.15 15.05 -6.30
C ASN A 73 12.07 15.65 -5.39
N ALA A 74 11.65 16.89 -5.64
CA ALA A 74 10.64 17.55 -4.82
C ALA A 74 9.28 16.84 -4.90
N MET A 75 8.83 16.44 -6.10
CA MET A 75 7.60 15.68 -6.26
C MET A 75 7.74 14.25 -5.73
N MET A 76 8.91 13.63 -5.89
CA MET A 76 9.19 12.31 -5.33
C MET A 76 9.03 12.31 -3.81
N ASP A 77 9.60 13.31 -3.12
CA ASP A 77 9.52 13.42 -1.66
C ASP A 77 8.08 13.66 -1.18
N ASP A 78 7.33 14.52 -1.88
CA ASP A 78 5.91 14.77 -1.59
C ASP A 78 5.06 13.50 -1.73
N PHE A 79 5.20 12.76 -2.84
CA PHE A 79 4.46 11.52 -3.04
C PHE A 79 4.88 10.42 -2.06
N ARG A 80 6.16 10.36 -1.69
CA ARG A 80 6.63 9.42 -0.67
C ARG A 80 6.04 9.75 0.70
N ALA A 81 5.96 11.02 1.08
CA ALA A 81 5.30 11.45 2.31
C ALA A 81 3.82 11.10 2.32
N LYS A 82 3.11 11.31 1.19
CA LYS A 82 1.70 10.90 1.01
C LYS A 82 1.50 9.40 1.14
N TYR A 83 2.40 8.59 0.58
CA TYR A 83 2.38 7.14 0.72
C TYR A 83 2.45 6.71 2.19
N VAL A 84 3.42 7.21 2.95
CA VAL A 84 3.60 6.87 4.37
C VAL A 84 2.40 7.34 5.19
N THR A 85 1.91 8.55 4.93
CA THR A 85 0.73 9.11 5.61
C THR A 85 -0.51 8.25 5.36
N ALA A 86 -0.78 7.87 4.11
CA ALA A 86 -1.92 7.03 3.75
C ALA A 86 -1.86 5.63 4.40
N LEU A 87 -0.68 5.02 4.52
CA LEU A 87 -0.51 3.77 5.26
C LEU A 87 -0.90 3.93 6.73
N TRP A 88 -0.43 5.00 7.37
CA TRP A 88 -0.71 5.26 8.78
C TRP A 88 -2.19 5.61 9.03
N GLU A 89 -2.79 6.44 8.19
CA GLU A 89 -4.22 6.78 8.27
C GLU A 89 -5.13 5.56 8.05
N SER A 90 -4.73 4.63 7.16
CA SER A 90 -5.51 3.42 6.91
C SER A 90 -5.70 2.56 8.17
N GLN A 91 -4.75 2.60 9.11
CA GLN A 91 -4.84 1.92 10.40
C GLN A 91 -5.79 2.61 11.38
N GLN A 92 -5.87 3.95 11.33
CA GLN A 92 -6.68 4.75 12.25
C GLN A 92 -8.15 4.81 11.84
N ALA A 93 -8.44 4.88 10.53
CA ALA A 93 -9.80 4.97 10.01
C ALA A 93 -10.73 3.82 10.44
N LYS A 94 -10.19 2.68 10.90
CA LYS A 94 -11.00 1.59 11.47
C LYS A 94 -11.12 1.60 13.00
N SER A 95 -10.23 2.28 13.73
CA SER A 95 -10.37 2.42 15.18
C SER A 95 -11.57 3.29 15.57
N GLU A 96 -12.03 4.18 14.69
CA GLU A 96 -13.20 5.04 14.90
C GLU A 96 -14.53 4.33 14.60
N THR A 97 -14.70 3.09 15.05
CA THR A 97 -16.06 2.52 15.14
C THR A 97 -16.73 3.15 16.38
N ILE A 98 -17.35 4.32 16.18
CA ILE A 98 -18.12 5.03 17.21
C ILE A 98 -19.16 4.06 17.79
N GLN A 99 -19.03 3.74 19.08
CA GLN A 99 -20.11 3.10 19.82
C GLN A 99 -21.15 4.16 20.16
N ASP A 100 -22.32 4.10 19.53
CA ASP A 100 -23.49 4.84 20.01
C ASP A 100 -23.86 4.31 21.40
N LEU A 101 -23.64 5.15 22.42
CA LEU A 101 -24.18 4.95 23.75
C LEU A 101 -25.66 5.33 23.72
N TYR A 102 -26.54 4.33 23.84
CA TYR A 102 -27.97 4.51 24.11
C TYR A 102 -28.23 4.80 25.59
#